data_AF-A0A2N1Q6M8-F1
#
_entry.id   AF-A0A2N1Q6M8-F1
#
_cell.length_a   1.000
_cell.length_b   1.000
_cell.length_c   1.000
_cell.angle_alpha   90.00
_cell.angle_beta   90.00
_cell.angle_gamma   90.00
#
_symmetry.space_group_name_H-M   'P 1'
#
loop_
_entity.id
_entity.type
_entity.pdbx_description
1 polymer ?
#
loop_
_entity_poly.entity_id
_entity_poly.type
_entity_poly.pdbx_seq_one_letter_code
_entity_poly.pdbx_strand_id
1 'polypeptide(L)'
;TVEHIFTKVSFENICAGSTLLFPFLYFTKNKTLKDYMIMVGMASGIITFIFPVDAMSDYFNGGYLGARSAFNLEVMRFYLAHFLLFLVPFLMMHYQMHELSIHRAYRAPLLLILVLVIIFINELVLTALDWVPKNDLYDPSKRNPSFIFGVRGDLTGLGVFLGIFVPMFMRVHPLTGASFYWPVIWLVIPALVYGGLIVLIFMFIYDNQETKVFFSKILGVRSGEDAKIS
;
A
#
# COMPACT_ATOMS: atom_id res chain seq x y z
N THR A 1 0.69 -16.43 26.65
CA THR A 1 0.01 -15.71 25.55
C THR A 1 0.53 -14.29 25.54
N VAL A 2 1.22 -13.90 24.48
CA VAL A 2 1.65 -12.50 24.31
C VAL A 2 0.39 -11.64 24.25
N GLU A 3 0.32 -10.55 25.01
CA GLU A 3 -0.83 -9.66 24.94
C GLU A 3 -1.03 -9.20 23.49
N HIS A 4 -2.28 -9.19 23.04
CA HIS A 4 -2.72 -8.79 21.70
C HIS A 4 -2.26 -7.38 21.28
N ILE A 5 -1.68 -6.63 22.22
CA ILE A 5 -1.10 -5.29 22.09
C ILE A 5 0.34 -5.36 21.55
N PHE A 6 1.17 -6.33 21.93
CA PHE A 6 2.57 -6.41 21.48
C PHE A 6 2.71 -6.78 20.01
N THR A 7 1.76 -7.55 19.46
CA THR A 7 1.71 -7.83 18.02
C THR A 7 1.47 -6.56 17.18
N LYS A 8 0.95 -5.48 17.79
CA LYS A 8 0.61 -4.20 17.13
C LYS A 8 1.80 -3.25 16.93
N VAL A 9 3.02 -3.62 17.35
CA VAL A 9 4.24 -2.80 17.20
C VAL A 9 5.13 -3.30 16.05
N SER A 10 4.62 -4.24 15.24
CA SER A 10 5.36 -4.88 14.14
C SER A 10 4.99 -4.30 12.77
N PHE A 11 5.65 -4.79 11.70
CA PHE A 11 5.31 -4.50 10.31
C PHE A 11 4.01 -5.23 9.92
N GLU A 12 2.89 -4.86 10.54
CA GLU A 12 1.62 -5.57 10.40
C GLU A 12 0.77 -5.12 9.21
N ASN A 13 1.07 -3.98 8.60
CA ASN A 13 0.48 -3.56 7.34
C ASN A 13 1.34 -2.46 6.71
N ILE A 14 1.00 -2.09 5.48
CA ILE A 14 1.71 -1.04 4.72
C ILE A 14 1.74 0.28 5.51
N CYS A 15 0.66 0.66 6.18
CA CYS A 15 0.55 1.93 6.91
C CYS A 15 1.39 1.94 8.19
N ALA A 16 1.39 0.84 8.96
CA ALA A 16 2.23 0.66 10.13
C ALA A 16 3.71 0.67 9.75
N GLY A 17 4.08 -0.09 8.71
CA GLY A 17 5.45 -0.08 8.18
C GLY A 17 5.87 1.30 7.70
N SER A 18 4.99 2.00 6.99
CA SER A 18 5.25 3.37 6.53
C SER A 18 5.40 4.35 7.69
N THR A 19 4.52 4.29 8.70
CA THR A 19 4.57 5.16 9.88
C THR A 19 5.88 4.99 10.64
N LEU A 20 6.37 3.75 10.75
CA LEU A 20 7.65 3.45 11.40
C LEU A 20 8.86 3.89 10.58
N LEU A 21 8.82 3.70 9.25
CA LEU A 21 9.96 3.99 8.37
C LEU A 21 10.07 5.46 7.97
N PHE A 22 8.96 6.19 7.87
CA PHE A 22 8.91 7.54 7.32
C PHE A 22 9.81 8.55 8.01
N PRO A 23 9.97 8.57 9.36
CA PRO A 23 10.95 9.43 10.01
C PRO A 23 12.37 9.22 9.47
N PHE A 24 12.77 7.97 9.19
CA PHE A 24 14.07 7.66 8.63
C PHE A 24 14.15 7.97 7.14
N LEU A 25 13.08 7.69 6.38
CA LEU A 25 13.01 7.99 4.95
C LEU A 25 13.02 9.51 4.69
N TYR A 26 12.46 10.32 5.60
CA TYR A 26 12.50 11.77 5.49
C TYR A 26 13.94 12.31 5.39
N PHE A 27 14.84 11.79 6.24
CA PHE A 27 16.25 12.21 6.28
C PHE A 27 17.14 11.52 5.24
N THR A 28 16.62 10.53 4.50
CA THR A 28 17.43 9.85 3.49
C THR A 28 17.78 10.76 2.31
N LYS A 29 18.94 10.56 1.70
CA LYS A 29 19.32 11.23 0.45
C LYS A 29 18.78 10.49 -0.79
N ASN A 30 18.25 9.28 -0.61
CA ASN A 30 17.74 8.47 -1.72
C ASN A 30 16.40 9.01 -2.23
N LYS A 31 16.41 9.60 -3.43
CA LYS A 31 15.22 10.18 -4.07
C LYS A 31 14.10 9.16 -4.28
N THR A 32 14.41 7.90 -4.56
CA THR A 32 13.40 6.85 -4.79
C THR A 32 12.66 6.49 -3.51
N LEU A 33 13.33 6.48 -2.36
CA LEU A 33 12.67 6.25 -1.07
C LEU A 33 11.76 7.43 -0.68
N LYS A 34 12.17 8.66 -1.03
CA LYS A 34 11.34 9.86 -0.86
C LYS A 34 10.13 9.86 -1.81
N ASP A 35 10.33 9.50 -3.07
CA ASP A 35 9.25 9.32 -4.06
C ASP A 35 8.21 8.31 -3.53
N TYR A 36 8.65 7.18 -2.97
CA TYR A 36 7.78 6.20 -2.32
C TYR A 36 7.04 6.79 -1.11
N MET A 37 7.76 7.43 -0.19
CA MET A 37 7.18 8.07 1.00
C MET A 37 6.08 9.07 0.61
N ILE A 38 6.30 9.85 -0.46
CA ILE A 38 5.33 10.84 -0.93
C ILE A 38 4.13 10.18 -1.58
N MET A 39 4.35 9.38 -2.63
CA MET A 39 3.24 8.83 -3.41
C MET A 39 2.42 7.82 -2.60
N VAL A 40 3.09 6.88 -1.92
CA VAL A 40 2.41 5.85 -1.11
C VAL A 40 1.89 6.44 0.19
N GLY A 41 2.63 7.35 0.84
CA GLY A 41 2.17 8.01 2.08
C GLY A 41 0.92 8.85 1.87
N MET A 42 0.92 9.72 0.85
CA MET A 42 -0.26 10.53 0.55
C MET A 42 -1.44 9.67 0.08
N ALA A 43 -1.22 8.70 -0.80
CA ALA A 43 -2.29 7.83 -1.27
C ALA A 43 -2.89 6.98 -0.13
N SER A 44 -2.04 6.33 0.68
CA SER A 44 -2.51 5.52 1.82
C SER A 44 -3.21 6.36 2.88
N GLY A 45 -2.71 7.56 3.19
CA GLY A 45 -3.39 8.50 4.06
C GLY A 45 -4.77 8.87 3.54
N ILE A 46 -4.90 9.31 2.28
CA ILE A 46 -6.19 9.73 1.69
C ILE A 46 -7.17 8.56 1.59
N ILE A 47 -6.75 7.41 1.02
CA ILE A 47 -7.62 6.27 0.77
C ILE A 47 -8.24 5.75 2.08
N THR A 48 -7.47 5.75 3.17
CA THR A 48 -7.95 5.27 4.47
C THR A 48 -8.91 6.23 5.16
N PHE A 49 -8.92 7.53 4.82
CA PHE A 49 -10.00 8.43 5.23
C PHE A 49 -11.30 8.17 4.45
N ILE A 50 -11.22 7.77 3.18
CA ILE A 50 -12.38 7.47 2.34
C ILE A 50 -12.96 6.09 2.68
N PHE A 51 -12.08 5.09 2.88
CA PHE A 51 -12.44 3.70 3.19
C PHE A 51 -11.70 3.21 4.45
N PRO A 52 -12.09 3.66 5.65
CA PRO A 52 -11.44 3.35 6.93
C PRO A 52 -11.79 1.95 7.46
N VAL A 53 -11.51 0.90 6.67
CA VAL A 53 -11.92 -0.49 6.97
C VAL A 53 -11.48 -0.92 8.37
N ASP A 54 -10.21 -0.70 8.74
CA ASP A 54 -9.69 -1.13 10.04
C ASP A 54 -10.21 -0.33 11.24
N ALA A 55 -10.77 0.87 11.04
CA ALA A 55 -11.34 1.66 12.12
C ALA A 55 -12.85 1.43 12.28
N MET A 56 -13.56 1.18 11.17
CA MET A 56 -15.02 1.03 11.16
C MET A 56 -15.51 -0.42 11.14
N SER A 57 -14.67 -1.38 10.74
CA SER A 57 -15.03 -2.80 10.74
C SER A 57 -15.19 -3.33 12.17
N ASP A 58 -16.14 -4.24 12.36
CA ASP A 58 -16.28 -5.03 13.59
C ASP A 58 -15.10 -5.99 13.81
N TYR A 59 -14.31 -6.22 12.76
CA TYR A 59 -13.10 -7.01 12.80
C TYR A 59 -11.88 -6.12 12.78
N PHE A 60 -10.90 -6.49 13.58
CA PHE A 60 -9.59 -5.86 13.55
C PHE A 60 -8.53 -6.91 13.83
N ASN A 61 -7.52 -6.98 12.96
CA ASN A 61 -6.44 -7.94 13.05
C ASN A 61 -6.90 -9.42 13.14
N GLY A 62 -7.95 -9.78 12.39
CA GLY A 62 -8.54 -11.13 12.38
C GLY A 62 -9.42 -11.48 13.58
N GLY A 63 -9.46 -10.64 14.62
CA GLY A 63 -10.34 -10.80 15.78
C GLY A 63 -11.66 -10.02 15.62
N TYR A 64 -12.77 -10.58 16.11
CA TYR A 64 -14.04 -9.86 16.24
C TYR A 64 -14.02 -9.03 17.52
N LEU A 65 -14.13 -7.71 17.37
CA LEU A 65 -14.10 -6.74 18.47
C LEU A 65 -15.41 -5.95 18.57
N GLY A 66 -16.30 -6.10 17.60
CA GLY A 66 -17.57 -5.38 17.51
C GLY A 66 -17.39 -3.90 17.13
N ALA A 67 -18.51 -3.19 17.10
CA ALA A 67 -18.52 -1.78 16.74
C ALA A 67 -17.73 -0.94 17.75
N ARG A 68 -16.78 -0.13 17.23
CA ARG A 68 -15.93 0.76 18.03
C ARG A 68 -16.42 2.20 17.92
N SER A 69 -16.46 2.90 19.04
CA SER A 69 -16.81 4.33 19.07
C SER A 69 -15.67 5.20 18.53
N ALA A 70 -16.00 6.42 18.10
CA ALA A 70 -15.01 7.38 17.59
C ALA A 70 -13.90 7.72 18.61
N PHE A 71 -14.22 7.71 19.91
CA PHE A 71 -13.29 7.99 21.01
C PHE A 71 -12.55 6.75 21.52
N ASN A 72 -12.65 5.63 20.81
CA ASN A 72 -11.80 4.47 21.09
C ASN A 72 -10.34 4.78 20.72
N LEU A 73 -9.40 4.42 21.60
CA LEU A 73 -7.97 4.70 21.40
C LEU A 73 -7.42 4.13 20.08
N GLU A 74 -7.90 2.97 19.63
CA GLU A 74 -7.47 2.36 18.37
C GLU A 74 -7.96 3.16 17.16
N VAL A 75 -9.18 3.68 17.23
CA VAL A 75 -9.78 4.51 16.18
C VAL A 75 -9.05 5.84 16.08
N MET A 76 -8.80 6.51 17.22
CA MET A 76 -8.02 7.75 17.26
C MET A 76 -6.60 7.54 16.74
N ARG A 77 -5.93 6.45 17.16
CA ARG A 77 -4.58 6.10 16.70
C ARG A 77 -4.55 5.85 15.20
N PHE A 78 -5.54 5.13 14.67
CA PHE A 78 -5.68 4.90 13.24
C PHE A 78 -5.75 6.24 12.49
N TYR A 79 -6.70 7.11 12.82
CA TYR A 79 -6.85 8.38 12.09
C TYR A 79 -5.65 9.32 12.26
N LEU A 80 -5.04 9.37 13.45
CA LEU A 80 -3.84 10.18 13.66
C LEU A 80 -2.66 9.69 12.81
N ALA A 81 -2.42 8.38 12.77
CA ALA A 81 -1.35 7.81 11.95
C ALA A 81 -1.57 8.13 10.46
N HIS A 82 -2.79 7.93 9.95
CA HIS A 82 -3.09 8.22 8.54
C HIS A 82 -3.07 9.71 8.21
N PHE A 83 -3.46 10.57 9.16
CA PHE A 83 -3.29 12.01 9.04
C PHE A 83 -1.82 12.38 8.87
N LEU A 84 -0.92 11.84 9.70
CA LEU A 84 0.51 12.11 9.61
C LEU A 84 1.15 11.52 8.35
N LEU A 85 0.73 10.31 7.94
CA LEU A 85 1.15 9.68 6.68
C LEU A 85 0.81 10.52 5.46
N PHE A 86 -0.31 11.25 5.50
CA PHE A 86 -0.67 12.21 4.46
C PHE A 86 0.03 13.55 4.63
N LEU A 87 -0.02 14.13 5.83
CA LEU A 87 0.39 15.52 6.09
C LEU A 87 1.89 15.69 5.86
N VAL A 88 2.73 14.79 6.37
CA VAL A 88 4.18 14.96 6.28
C VAL A 88 4.65 14.99 4.82
N PRO A 89 4.30 14.00 3.96
CA PRO A 89 4.73 14.07 2.57
C PRO A 89 3.99 15.14 1.75
N PHE A 90 2.75 15.49 2.11
CA PHE A 90 2.08 16.65 1.52
C PHE A 90 2.87 17.95 1.78
N LEU A 91 3.30 18.18 3.02
CA LEU A 91 4.11 19.35 3.38
C LEU A 91 5.49 19.32 2.70
N MET A 92 6.09 18.14 2.53
CA MET A 92 7.31 18.00 1.72
C MET A 92 7.13 18.49 0.29
N MET A 93 6.01 18.17 -0.34
CA MET A 93 5.70 18.66 -1.69
C MET A 93 5.33 20.14 -1.68
N HIS A 94 4.53 20.59 -0.72
CA HIS A 94 4.08 21.98 -0.62
C HIS A 94 5.25 22.96 -0.43
N TYR A 95 6.20 22.62 0.43
CA TYR A 95 7.40 23.43 0.67
C TYR A 95 8.56 23.08 -0.28
N GLN A 96 8.31 22.31 -1.34
CA GLN A 96 9.32 21.96 -2.36
C GLN A 96 10.60 21.32 -1.77
N MET A 97 10.45 20.56 -0.67
CA MET A 97 11.57 19.84 -0.04
C MET A 97 12.03 18.62 -0.85
N HIS A 98 11.21 18.19 -1.81
CA HIS A 98 11.52 17.11 -2.75
C HIS A 98 10.70 17.28 -4.04
N GLU A 99 11.29 16.86 -5.16
CA GLU A 99 10.65 16.90 -6.49
C GLU A 99 10.46 15.48 -7.02
N LEU A 100 9.20 15.17 -7.35
CA LEU A 100 8.84 13.93 -8.03
C LEU A 100 9.36 13.92 -9.47
N SER A 101 9.48 12.73 -10.05
CA SER A 101 9.93 12.59 -11.44
C SER A 101 9.34 11.36 -12.09
N ILE A 102 8.77 11.53 -13.28
CA ILE A 102 8.19 10.45 -14.10
C ILE A 102 9.19 9.31 -14.36
N HIS A 103 10.48 9.64 -14.50
CA HIS A 103 11.54 8.66 -14.74
C HIS A 103 11.80 7.71 -13.56
N ARG A 104 11.38 8.08 -12.36
CA ARG A 104 11.51 7.25 -11.14
C ARG A 104 10.17 6.74 -10.63
N ALA A 105 9.08 7.21 -11.21
CA ALA A 105 7.72 7.01 -10.72
C ALA A 105 7.34 5.53 -10.60
N TYR A 106 7.72 4.71 -11.59
CA TYR A 106 7.47 3.26 -11.58
C TYR A 106 8.11 2.51 -10.41
N ARG A 107 9.11 3.09 -9.74
CA ARG A 107 9.80 2.46 -8.61
C ARG A 107 8.94 2.45 -7.35
N ALA A 108 7.96 3.34 -7.22
CA ALA A 108 7.07 3.38 -6.07
C ALA A 108 6.18 2.12 -5.92
N PRO A 109 5.46 1.65 -6.95
CA PRO A 109 4.70 0.41 -6.85
C PRO A 109 5.60 -0.82 -6.68
N LEU A 110 6.83 -0.80 -7.21
CA LEU A 110 7.82 -1.86 -6.93
C LEU A 110 8.27 -1.87 -5.47
N LEU A 111 8.50 -0.70 -4.88
CA LEU A 111 8.80 -0.58 -3.45
C LEU A 111 7.61 -1.00 -2.58
N LEU A 112 6.38 -0.74 -3.01
CA LEU A 112 5.18 -1.25 -2.34
C LEU A 112 5.17 -2.78 -2.31
N ILE A 113 5.49 -3.44 -3.42
CA ILE A 113 5.61 -4.90 -3.48
C ILE A 113 6.72 -5.39 -2.53
N LEU A 114 7.87 -4.70 -2.48
CA LEU A 114 8.93 -5.03 -1.53
C LEU A 114 8.46 -4.92 -0.08
N VAL A 115 7.68 -3.89 0.25
CA VAL A 115 7.09 -3.73 1.59
C VAL A 115 6.10 -4.86 1.90
N LEU A 116 5.29 -5.29 0.93
CA LEU A 116 4.42 -6.47 1.09
C LEU A 116 5.21 -7.75 1.38
N VAL A 117 6.37 -7.94 0.73
CA VAL A 117 7.29 -9.05 1.04
C VAL A 117 7.82 -8.95 2.47
N ILE A 118 8.21 -7.74 2.92
CA ILE A 118 8.68 -7.53 4.30
C ILE A 118 7.58 -7.86 5.31
N ILE A 119 6.35 -7.43 5.06
CA ILE A 119 5.19 -7.75 5.92
C ILE A 119 4.95 -9.27 5.95
N PHE A 120 5.05 -9.94 4.81
CA PHE A 120 4.92 -11.40 4.74
C PHE A 120 6.01 -12.10 5.57
N ILE A 121 7.26 -11.68 5.44
CA ILE A 121 8.38 -12.22 6.24
C ILE A 121 8.13 -11.95 7.74
N ASN A 122 7.66 -10.76 8.10
CA ASN A 122 7.29 -10.43 9.48
C ASN A 122 6.24 -11.41 10.01
N GLU A 123 5.20 -11.69 9.22
CA GLU A 123 4.16 -12.65 9.62
C GLU A 123 4.72 -14.07 9.80
N LEU A 124 5.60 -14.53 8.90
CA LEU A 124 6.28 -15.82 9.07
C LEU A 124 7.10 -15.89 10.36
N VAL A 125 7.81 -14.81 10.72
CA VAL A 125 8.58 -14.73 11.97
C VAL A 125 7.66 -14.76 13.19
N LEU A 126 6.56 -14.00 13.16
CA LEU A 126 5.56 -14.00 14.24
C LEU A 126 4.93 -15.39 14.43
N THR A 127 4.63 -16.10 13.35
CA THR A 127 4.13 -17.48 13.41
C THR A 127 5.20 -18.46 13.89
N ALA A 128 6.46 -18.29 13.50
CA ALA A 128 7.57 -19.13 13.95
C ALA A 128 7.86 -18.98 15.46
N LEU A 129 7.63 -17.79 16.01
CA LEU A 129 7.71 -17.49 17.45
C LEU A 129 6.45 -17.90 18.24
N ASP A 130 5.49 -18.57 17.58
CA ASP A 130 4.18 -18.96 18.13
C ASP A 130 3.36 -17.76 18.68
N TRP A 131 3.60 -16.55 18.15
CA TRP A 131 2.78 -15.36 18.45
C TRP A 131 1.52 -15.31 17.59
N VAL A 132 1.53 -15.99 16.44
CA VAL A 132 0.38 -16.20 15.55
C VAL A 132 0.17 -17.71 15.38
N PRO A 133 -1.06 -18.24 15.55
CA PRO A 133 -1.32 -19.66 15.35
C PRO A 133 -0.96 -20.10 13.93
N LYS A 134 -0.20 -21.20 13.79
CA LYS A 134 0.21 -21.75 12.49
C LYS A 134 -0.95 -22.06 11.55
N ASN A 135 -2.09 -22.47 12.11
CA ASN A 135 -3.30 -22.76 11.35
C ASN A 135 -3.96 -21.51 10.76
N ASP A 136 -3.64 -20.33 11.28
CA ASP A 136 -4.23 -19.06 10.84
C ASP A 136 -3.40 -18.36 9.75
N LEU A 137 -2.14 -18.75 9.55
CA LEU A 137 -1.17 -18.04 8.68
C LEU A 137 -1.65 -17.87 7.23
N TYR A 138 -2.37 -18.84 6.68
CA TYR A 138 -2.84 -18.80 5.29
C TYR A 138 -4.35 -18.60 5.17
N ASP A 139 -5.06 -18.35 6.27
CA ASP A 139 -6.50 -18.09 6.25
C ASP A 139 -6.78 -16.59 6.03
N PRO A 140 -7.35 -16.18 4.89
CA PRO A 140 -7.67 -14.78 4.62
C PRO A 140 -8.67 -14.18 5.62
N SER A 141 -9.39 -15.03 6.36
CA SER A 141 -10.40 -14.67 7.35
C SER A 141 -9.86 -14.39 8.74
N LYS A 142 -8.59 -14.71 8.96
CA LYS A 142 -7.86 -14.49 10.20
C LYS A 142 -6.96 -13.27 10.05
N ARG A 143 -5.75 -13.32 10.62
CA ARG A 143 -4.77 -12.25 10.50
C ARG A 143 -4.21 -12.25 9.07
N ASN A 144 -4.69 -11.28 8.29
CA ASN A 144 -4.35 -11.16 6.89
C ASN A 144 -3.82 -9.74 6.58
N PRO A 145 -2.59 -9.44 7.04
CA PRO A 145 -2.01 -8.11 6.97
C PRO A 145 -1.90 -7.66 5.51
N SER A 146 -2.51 -6.52 5.17
CA SER A 146 -2.50 -5.96 3.80
C SER A 146 -2.88 -6.95 2.69
N PHE A 147 -3.80 -7.88 2.98
CA PHE A 147 -4.32 -8.88 2.04
C PHE A 147 -3.26 -9.85 1.49
N ILE A 148 -2.15 -10.04 2.19
CA ILE A 148 -1.05 -10.91 1.71
C ILE A 148 -1.52 -12.32 1.37
N PHE A 149 -2.48 -12.86 2.12
CA PHE A 149 -3.01 -14.22 1.95
C PHE A 149 -4.30 -14.28 1.13
N GLY A 150 -4.75 -13.15 0.57
CA GLY A 150 -5.96 -13.09 -0.25
C GLY A 150 -6.95 -12.07 0.26
N VAL A 151 -8.15 -12.08 -0.30
CA VAL A 151 -9.24 -11.22 0.16
C VAL A 151 -10.14 -12.00 1.10
N ARG A 152 -10.50 -11.41 2.24
CA ARG A 152 -11.55 -11.93 3.10
C ARG A 152 -12.93 -11.82 2.44
N GLY A 153 -13.76 -12.84 2.63
CA GLY A 153 -15.07 -12.95 1.97
C GLY A 153 -16.07 -11.83 2.29
N ASP A 154 -15.85 -11.05 3.36
CA ASP A 154 -16.65 -9.90 3.78
C ASP A 154 -16.27 -8.58 3.06
N LEU A 155 -15.12 -8.52 2.39
CA LEU A 155 -14.64 -7.34 1.65
C LEU A 155 -15.21 -7.30 0.23
N THR A 156 -16.52 -7.42 0.13
CA THR A 156 -17.27 -7.59 -1.12
C THR A 156 -17.05 -6.49 -2.14
N GLY A 157 -16.61 -5.29 -1.74
CA GLY A 157 -16.23 -4.20 -2.66
C GLY A 157 -14.75 -4.22 -3.08
N LEU A 158 -13.85 -4.01 -2.12
CA LEU A 158 -12.40 -3.89 -2.38
C LEU A 158 -11.83 -5.19 -2.97
N GLY A 159 -12.32 -6.34 -2.50
CA GLY A 159 -11.89 -7.65 -2.95
C GLY A 159 -12.23 -7.96 -4.40
N VAL A 160 -13.42 -7.53 -4.84
CA VAL A 160 -13.84 -7.66 -6.23
C VAL A 160 -12.93 -6.83 -7.12
N PHE A 161 -12.65 -5.58 -6.72
CA PHE A 161 -11.79 -4.68 -7.49
C PHE A 161 -10.36 -5.22 -7.59
N LEU A 162 -9.73 -5.58 -6.46
CA LEU A 162 -8.40 -6.20 -6.46
C LEU A 162 -8.36 -7.48 -7.30
N GLY A 163 -9.43 -8.27 -7.27
CA GLY A 163 -9.57 -9.51 -8.04
C GLY A 163 -9.50 -9.31 -9.56
N ILE A 164 -9.93 -8.18 -10.13
CA ILE A 164 -10.04 -7.99 -11.59
C ILE A 164 -8.74 -8.36 -12.32
N PHE A 165 -7.59 -7.98 -11.75
CA PHE A 165 -6.28 -8.18 -12.35
C PHE A 165 -5.51 -9.41 -11.82
N VAL A 166 -6.17 -10.28 -11.04
CA VAL A 166 -5.55 -11.48 -10.46
C VAL A 166 -5.80 -12.67 -11.38
N PRO A 167 -4.75 -13.26 -11.99
CA PRO A 167 -4.88 -14.45 -12.82
C PRO A 167 -5.51 -15.62 -12.06
N MET A 168 -6.36 -16.40 -12.72
CA MET A 168 -7.09 -17.50 -12.10
C MET A 168 -6.16 -18.54 -11.45
N PHE A 169 -5.02 -18.84 -12.06
CA PHE A 169 -4.06 -19.81 -11.50
C PHE A 169 -3.43 -19.36 -10.17
N MET A 170 -3.38 -18.04 -9.91
CA MET A 170 -2.87 -17.50 -8.64
C MET A 170 -3.90 -17.54 -7.51
N ARG A 171 -5.13 -18.00 -7.80
CA ARG A 171 -6.22 -18.21 -6.83
C ARG A 171 -6.44 -19.69 -6.50
N VAL A 172 -5.52 -20.54 -6.93
CA VAL A 172 -5.58 -21.99 -6.72
C VAL A 172 -4.27 -22.47 -6.11
N HIS A 173 -4.37 -23.35 -5.14
CA HIS A 173 -3.21 -23.97 -4.51
C HIS A 173 -2.53 -24.90 -5.51
N PRO A 174 -1.22 -24.74 -5.78
CA PRO A 174 -0.54 -25.43 -6.89
C PRO A 174 -0.50 -26.96 -6.73
N LEU A 175 -0.61 -27.46 -5.50
CA LEU A 175 -0.51 -28.91 -5.21
C LEU A 175 -1.84 -29.58 -4.92
N THR A 176 -2.86 -28.82 -4.46
CA THR A 176 -4.11 -29.41 -3.94
C THR A 176 -5.33 -29.00 -4.76
N GLY A 177 -5.22 -27.99 -5.62
CA GLY A 177 -6.36 -27.47 -6.39
C GLY A 177 -7.39 -26.70 -5.55
N ALA A 178 -7.18 -26.54 -4.24
CA ALA A 178 -8.06 -25.78 -3.36
C ALA A 178 -7.97 -24.27 -3.63
N SER A 179 -9.03 -23.53 -3.28
CA SER A 179 -9.03 -22.07 -3.32
C SER A 179 -7.93 -21.51 -2.41
N PHE A 180 -7.00 -20.75 -2.99
CA PHE A 180 -5.82 -20.25 -2.29
C PHE A 180 -5.16 -19.12 -3.05
N TYR A 181 -4.83 -18.01 -2.38
CA TYR A 181 -4.07 -16.94 -3.01
C TYR A 181 -2.58 -17.11 -2.75
N TRP A 182 -1.77 -16.99 -3.80
CA TRP A 182 -0.32 -17.12 -3.69
C TRP A 182 0.27 -15.93 -2.91
N PRO A 183 0.84 -16.15 -1.71
CA PRO A 183 1.19 -15.05 -0.80
C PRO A 183 2.05 -13.99 -1.46
N VAL A 184 1.63 -12.72 -1.36
CA VAL A 184 2.23 -11.53 -2.01
C VAL A 184 2.18 -11.54 -3.55
N ILE A 185 2.49 -12.66 -4.20
CA ILE A 185 2.60 -12.79 -5.66
C ILE A 185 1.29 -12.42 -6.35
N TRP A 186 0.16 -12.83 -5.77
CA TRP A 186 -1.17 -12.53 -6.33
C TRP A 186 -1.46 -11.02 -6.42
N LEU A 187 -0.81 -10.20 -5.57
CA LEU A 187 -0.95 -8.74 -5.53
C LEU A 187 -0.02 -8.01 -6.50
N VAL A 188 0.95 -8.67 -7.14
CA VAL A 188 1.94 -8.01 -8.00
C VAL A 188 1.27 -7.26 -9.15
N ILE A 189 0.39 -7.93 -9.90
CA ILE A 189 -0.29 -7.30 -11.04
C ILE A 189 -1.26 -6.21 -10.56
N PRO A 190 -2.17 -6.45 -9.58
CA PRO A 190 -2.99 -5.38 -9.01
C PRO A 190 -2.19 -4.17 -8.51
N ALA A 191 -1.08 -4.39 -7.81
CA ALA A 191 -0.24 -3.31 -7.28
C ALA A 191 0.43 -2.50 -8.39
N LEU A 192 0.90 -3.14 -9.46
CA LEU A 192 1.48 -2.43 -10.61
C LEU A 192 0.43 -1.63 -11.38
N VAL A 193 -0.77 -2.17 -11.56
CA VAL A 193 -1.85 -1.49 -12.29
C VAL A 193 -2.40 -0.33 -11.46
N TYR A 194 -2.92 -0.59 -10.26
CA TYR A 194 -3.53 0.45 -9.42
C TYR A 194 -2.50 1.41 -8.85
N GLY A 195 -1.36 0.90 -8.40
CA GLY A 195 -0.25 1.75 -7.97
C GLY A 195 0.28 2.58 -9.13
N GLY A 196 0.39 2.01 -10.34
CA GLY A 196 0.77 2.76 -11.55
C GLY A 196 -0.20 3.89 -11.87
N LEU A 197 -1.51 3.65 -11.81
CA LEU A 197 -2.53 4.70 -12.01
C LEU A 197 -2.41 5.83 -10.99
N ILE A 198 -2.27 5.49 -9.70
CA ILE A 198 -2.06 6.47 -8.63
C ILE A 198 -0.81 7.29 -8.92
N VAL A 199 0.31 6.62 -9.20
CA VAL A 199 1.57 7.27 -9.54
C VAL A 199 1.42 8.23 -10.72
N LEU A 200 0.74 7.83 -11.79
CA LEU A 200 0.49 8.69 -12.94
C LEU A 200 -0.31 9.94 -12.55
N ILE A 201 -1.33 9.81 -11.70
CA ILE A 201 -2.08 10.96 -11.17
C ILE A 201 -1.13 11.93 -10.45
N PHE A 202 -0.24 11.42 -9.57
CA PHE A 202 0.76 12.24 -8.90
C PHE A 202 1.70 12.94 -9.89
N MET A 203 2.17 12.23 -10.92
CA MET A 203 3.06 12.82 -11.93
C MET A 203 2.36 13.92 -12.73
N PHE A 204 1.08 13.77 -13.08
CA PHE A 204 0.34 14.84 -13.75
C PHE A 204 0.06 16.05 -12.86
N ILE A 205 -0.02 15.88 -11.54
CA ILE A 205 -0.23 16.98 -10.59
C ILE A 205 1.09 17.71 -10.29
N TYR A 206 2.16 16.97 -10.03
CA TYR A 206 3.41 17.52 -9.47
C TYR A 206 4.59 17.56 -10.44
N ASP A 207 4.57 16.78 -11.53
CA ASP A 207 5.64 16.69 -12.55
C ASP A 207 5.05 16.84 -13.97
N ASN A 208 4.07 17.74 -14.12
CA ASN A 208 3.19 17.80 -15.29
C ASN A 208 3.93 17.96 -16.63
N GLN A 209 4.92 18.86 -16.67
CA GLN A 209 5.64 19.21 -17.90
C GLN A 209 6.49 18.05 -18.40
N GLU A 210 7.36 17.51 -17.53
CA GLU A 210 8.20 16.35 -17.87
C GLU A 210 7.35 15.12 -18.20
N THR A 211 6.23 14.91 -17.49
CA THR A 211 5.31 13.81 -17.78
C THR A 211 4.72 13.92 -19.19
N LYS A 212 4.30 15.11 -19.62
CA LYS A 212 3.80 15.33 -20.99
C LYS A 212 4.89 15.08 -22.03
N VAL A 213 6.11 15.56 -21.79
CA VAL A 213 7.27 15.34 -22.68
C VAL A 213 7.63 13.85 -22.75
N PHE A 214 7.55 13.14 -21.63
CA PHE A 214 7.78 11.69 -21.58
C PHE A 214 6.78 10.94 -22.46
N PHE A 215 5.48 11.24 -22.35
CA PHE A 215 4.46 10.59 -23.17
C PHE A 215 4.48 11.01 -24.63
N SER A 216 4.79 12.26 -24.96
CA SER A 216 4.90 12.71 -26.36
C SER A 216 6.01 11.96 -27.09
N LYS A 217 7.15 11.74 -26.42
CA LYS A 217 8.26 10.91 -26.92
C LYS A 217 7.84 9.45 -27.13
N ILE A 218 7.11 8.85 -26.19
CA ILE A 218 6.66 7.46 -26.28
C ILE A 218 5.64 7.25 -27.40
N LEU A 219 4.68 8.16 -27.53
CA LEU A 219 3.60 8.07 -28.51
C LEU A 219 4.02 8.53 -29.92
N GLY A 220 5.27 8.98 -30.09
CA GLY A 220 5.76 9.53 -31.35
C GLY A 220 5.03 10.80 -31.81
N VAL A 221 4.28 11.44 -30.91
CA VAL A 221 3.58 12.69 -31.20
C VAL A 221 4.58 13.81 -31.03
N ARG A 222 5.10 14.35 -32.14
CA ARG A 222 5.86 15.59 -32.12
C ARG A 222 5.03 16.67 -31.41
N SER A 223 5.51 17.12 -30.25
CA SER A 223 5.01 18.33 -29.61
C SER A 223 5.07 19.45 -30.65
N GLY A 224 3.94 20.11 -30.92
CA GLY A 224 3.81 21.16 -31.95
C GLY A 224 4.58 22.45 -31.68
N GLU A 225 5.65 22.42 -30.88
CA GLU A 225 6.52 23.57 -30.63
C GLU A 225 7.58 23.79 -31.71
N ASP A 226 7.84 22.81 -32.57
CA ASP A 226 8.74 22.96 -33.73
C ASP A 226 8.15 23.83 -34.87
N ALA A 227 6.90 24.29 -34.74
CA ALA A 227 6.20 25.06 -35.79
C ALA A 227 6.28 26.59 -35.64
N LYS A 228 7.07 27.12 -34.69
CA LYS A 228 7.19 28.57 -34.45
C LYS A 228 8.60 29.15 -34.60
N ILE A 229 9.50 28.41 -35.26
CA ILE A 229 10.82 28.95 -35.64
C ILE A 229 11.09 28.58 -37.11
N SER A 230 10.43 29.28 -38.02
CA SER A 230 10.88 29.46 -39.41
C SER A 230 10.48 30.83 -39.90
#